data_AF-A0A959L4Z7-F1
#
_entry.id   AF-A0A959L4Z7-F1
#
_cell.length_a   1.000
_cell.length_b   1.000
_cell.length_c   1.000
_cell.angle_alpha   90.00
_cell.angle_beta   90.00
_cell.angle_gamma   90.00
#
_symmetry.space_group_name_H-M   'P 1'
#
loop_
_entity.id
_entity.type
_entity.pdbx_description
1 polymer ?
#
loop_
_entity_poly.entity_id
_entity_poly.type
_entity_poly.pdbx_seq_one_letter_code
_entity_poly.pdbx_strand_id
1 'polypeptide(L)'
;MTCNILTKYCPVLLLLVTIFNGSILAQDGTITFKKQIIYPEFISEGANVADVDQDGDLDILAGHYWFEAPDWQPHEIRTPEKFDYTKGYSHSFLDFTMDVNQDGWDDYICFDFPGAGVYWYENPRGAEIHWKEYLIDSIAANESPMTVDLDGDGRLELVFGNMKRDEMMWYRPPVKVGDTQWTGKAIGLPQEEGTRQFSHGLGWGDINGDGIKDIIVREGWWEVPANLNAFPWIFHKADLGEPCSQMYAYDFDKDGDQDVLSASAHAYGIWWHEQYQENGRSLFRSHLIDTSFSQTHGVAFLDINHDGNPDFVTGKRFYAHQGKDPGGKEPAVIYWFELTHDQNNQPKWIRHDIDDDSGIGIHVVATDINGDGITDILNGNKKGIIVFWGKE
;
A
#
# COMPACT_ATOMS: atom_id res chain seq x y z
N MET A 1 13.71 64.90 43.30
CA MET A 1 13.43 63.51 43.70
C MET A 1 11.92 63.38 43.90
N THR A 2 11.24 62.72 42.98
CA THR A 2 10.03 61.91 43.18
C THR A 2 9.59 61.39 41.82
N CYS A 3 9.40 60.07 41.75
CA CYS A 3 9.15 59.29 40.54
C CYS A 3 7.67 59.37 40.14
N ASN A 4 7.37 59.69 38.88
CA ASN A 4 6.02 59.65 38.30
C ASN A 4 5.80 58.31 37.60
N ILE A 5 4.86 57.52 38.11
CA ILE A 5 4.31 56.33 37.44
C ILE A 5 3.10 56.79 36.64
N LEU A 6 3.15 56.65 35.31
CA LEU A 6 2.01 56.82 34.42
C LEU A 6 1.76 55.51 33.67
N THR A 7 0.69 54.84 34.09
CA THR A 7 0.09 53.65 33.52
C THR A 7 -0.38 53.94 32.09
N LYS A 8 0.09 53.17 31.10
CA LYS A 8 -0.47 53.17 29.73
C LYS A 8 -1.27 51.89 29.50
N TYR A 9 -2.48 52.08 29.00
CA TYR A 9 -3.46 51.09 28.61
C TYR A 9 -2.96 50.21 27.46
N CYS A 10 -3.22 48.89 27.55
CA CYS A 10 -3.04 47.91 26.49
C CYS A 10 -4.45 47.54 25.98
N PRO A 11 -4.79 47.65 24.68
CA PRO A 11 -6.08 47.21 24.19
C PRO A 11 -6.06 45.69 24.00
N VAL A 12 -7.00 45.01 24.64
CA VAL A 12 -7.28 43.58 24.44
C VAL A 12 -7.97 43.44 23.07
N LEU A 13 -7.32 42.74 22.15
CA LEU A 13 -7.91 42.33 20.87
C LEU A 13 -8.80 41.11 21.15
N LEU A 14 -10.13 41.27 21.05
CA LEU A 14 -11.07 40.15 21.10
C LEU A 14 -10.93 39.35 19.79
N LEU A 15 -10.40 38.13 19.86
CA LEU A 15 -10.51 37.15 18.78
C LEU A 15 -11.95 36.60 18.76
N LEU A 16 -12.70 36.91 17.71
CA LEU A 16 -13.95 36.23 17.37
C LEU A 16 -13.59 34.86 16.79
N VAL A 17 -13.74 33.80 17.59
CA VAL A 17 -13.69 32.43 17.11
C VAL A 17 -15.04 32.13 16.47
N THR A 18 -15.09 32.12 15.14
CA THR A 18 -16.22 31.55 14.38
C THR A 18 -16.11 30.03 14.45
N ILE A 19 -16.99 29.42 15.25
CA ILE A 19 -17.21 27.97 15.24
C ILE A 19 -18.03 27.65 13.99
N PHE A 20 -17.39 27.09 12.97
CA PHE A 20 -18.11 26.45 11.87
C PHE A 20 -18.63 25.11 12.38
N ASN A 21 -19.92 25.05 12.72
CA ASN A 21 -20.63 23.77 12.75
C ASN A 21 -20.97 23.40 11.31
N GLY A 22 -19.99 22.83 10.61
CA GLY A 22 -20.24 22.13 9.36
C GLY A 22 -20.86 20.78 9.70
N SER A 23 -22.17 20.66 9.53
CA SER A 23 -22.80 19.35 9.42
C SER A 23 -22.27 18.74 8.12
N ILE A 24 -21.34 17.79 8.21
CA ILE A 24 -21.01 16.92 7.08
C ILE A 24 -22.27 16.07 6.87
N LEU A 25 -23.04 16.42 5.84
CA LEU A 25 -24.04 15.50 5.33
C LEU A 25 -23.24 14.38 4.67
N ALA A 26 -23.40 13.15 5.17
CA ALA A 26 -22.91 11.96 4.48
C ALA A 26 -23.44 12.01 3.04
N GLN A 27 -22.53 11.93 2.09
CA GLN A 27 -22.84 11.97 0.67
C GLN A 27 -23.40 10.59 0.31
N ASP A 28 -24.72 10.48 0.21
CA ASP A 28 -25.45 9.29 -0.30
C ASP A 28 -25.19 9.06 -1.82
N GLY A 29 -23.98 9.36 -2.31
CA GLY A 29 -23.55 9.15 -3.68
C GLY A 29 -23.08 7.71 -3.84
N THR A 30 -23.68 6.96 -4.78
CA THR A 30 -23.15 5.65 -5.15
C THR A 30 -21.90 5.87 -6.00
N ILE A 31 -20.72 5.62 -5.43
CA ILE A 31 -19.47 5.69 -6.21
C ILE A 31 -19.49 4.59 -7.28
N THR A 32 -19.25 5.00 -8.51
CA THR A 32 -19.10 4.12 -9.67
C THR A 32 -17.77 4.38 -10.35
N PHE A 33 -17.31 3.43 -11.15
CA PHE A 33 -16.00 3.51 -11.78
C PHE A 33 -16.09 3.46 -13.31
N LYS A 34 -15.34 4.33 -13.97
CA LYS A 34 -15.15 4.29 -15.43
C LYS A 34 -13.77 3.75 -15.75
N LYS A 35 -13.73 2.56 -16.34
CA LYS A 35 -12.49 1.93 -16.86
C LYS A 35 -11.86 2.73 -17.99
N GLN A 36 -10.54 2.87 -17.94
CA GLN A 36 -9.67 3.29 -19.03
C GLN A 36 -8.43 2.39 -19.07
N ILE A 37 -8.17 1.79 -20.23
CA ILE A 37 -6.91 1.07 -20.45
C ILE A 37 -5.87 2.11 -20.86
N ILE A 38 -4.83 2.26 -20.05
CA ILE A 38 -3.71 3.16 -20.29
C ILE A 38 -2.74 2.50 -21.25
N TYR A 39 -2.37 1.26 -20.96
CA TYR A 39 -1.44 0.49 -21.78
C TYR A 39 -1.84 -0.99 -21.82
N PRO A 40 -2.18 -1.58 -22.97
CA PRO A 40 -2.81 -2.90 -23.04
C PRO A 40 -1.81 -4.07 -22.98
N GLU A 41 -0.51 -3.84 -23.10
CA GLU A 41 0.50 -4.90 -23.06
C GLU A 41 0.93 -5.22 -21.61
N PHE A 42 1.27 -6.49 -21.35
CA PHE A 42 1.82 -6.90 -20.06
C PHE A 42 3.27 -6.42 -19.91
N ILE A 43 3.46 -5.41 -19.05
CA ILE A 43 4.77 -4.82 -18.76
C ILE A 43 5.14 -4.83 -17.27
N SER A 44 4.15 -4.94 -16.38
CA SER A 44 4.31 -4.96 -14.93
C SER A 44 3.17 -5.72 -14.24
N GLU A 45 3.42 -6.26 -13.04
CA GLU A 45 2.42 -6.77 -12.10
C GLU A 45 2.04 -5.73 -11.02
N GLY A 46 2.67 -4.56 -11.06
CA GLY A 46 2.38 -3.38 -10.25
C GLY A 46 2.30 -2.12 -11.11
N ALA A 47 1.94 -1.03 -10.46
CA ALA A 47 2.08 0.33 -10.96
C ALA A 47 2.03 1.28 -9.76
N ASN A 48 2.45 2.52 -9.94
CA ASN A 48 2.24 3.59 -8.97
C ASN A 48 2.06 4.93 -9.68
N VAL A 49 1.78 6.00 -8.93
CA VAL A 49 1.63 7.36 -9.44
C VAL A 49 2.61 8.33 -8.79
N ALA A 50 2.98 9.37 -9.51
CA ALA A 50 3.75 10.51 -9.02
C ALA A 50 3.67 11.67 -10.00
N ASP A 51 4.01 12.88 -9.57
CA ASP A 51 4.19 14.04 -10.46
C ASP A 51 5.61 13.99 -11.05
N VAL A 52 5.77 13.30 -12.20
CA VAL A 52 7.09 12.97 -12.76
C VAL A 52 7.73 14.17 -13.44
N ASP A 53 6.92 15.06 -14.01
CA ASP A 53 7.41 16.21 -14.79
C ASP A 53 7.21 17.59 -14.09
N GLN A 54 6.67 17.60 -12.87
CA GLN A 54 6.38 18.78 -12.04
C GLN A 54 5.31 19.70 -12.63
N ASP A 55 4.37 19.17 -13.40
CA ASP A 55 3.22 19.93 -13.91
C ASP A 55 2.03 19.99 -12.94
N GLY A 56 2.05 19.14 -11.91
CA GLY A 56 1.05 19.04 -10.85
C GLY A 56 -0.05 18.01 -11.08
N ASP A 57 -0.07 17.35 -12.24
CA ASP A 57 -0.91 16.20 -12.51
C ASP A 57 -0.17 14.90 -12.13
N LEU A 58 -0.89 13.88 -11.67
CA LEU A 58 -0.27 12.60 -11.33
C LEU A 58 -0.10 11.72 -12.58
N ASP A 59 1.14 11.40 -12.90
CA ASP A 59 1.54 10.44 -13.92
C ASP A 59 1.49 9.01 -13.39
N ILE A 60 1.54 8.03 -14.31
CA ILE A 60 1.59 6.61 -13.96
C ILE A 60 2.97 6.05 -14.27
N LEU A 61 3.59 5.32 -13.33
CA LEU A 61 4.85 4.61 -13.54
C LEU A 61 4.63 3.10 -13.43
N ALA A 62 5.10 2.35 -14.44
CA ALA A 62 5.02 0.90 -14.44
C ALA A 62 6.09 0.26 -15.35
N GLY A 63 6.84 -0.69 -14.80
CA GLY A 63 7.75 -1.56 -15.55
C GLY A 63 8.95 -0.83 -16.17
N HIS A 64 8.81 -0.41 -17.43
CA HIS A 64 9.86 0.24 -18.20
C HIS A 64 9.46 1.65 -18.63
N TYR A 65 8.27 2.10 -18.23
CA TYR A 65 7.66 3.33 -18.71
C TYR A 65 7.12 4.18 -17.57
N TRP A 66 7.03 5.48 -17.83
CA TRP A 66 6.04 6.35 -17.22
C TRP A 66 5.07 6.86 -18.30
N PHE A 67 3.85 7.23 -17.90
CA PHE A 67 2.77 7.66 -18.78
C PHE A 67 2.31 9.06 -18.36
N GLU A 68 2.60 10.04 -19.20
CA GLU A 68 2.36 11.47 -18.97
C GLU A 68 0.86 11.78 -18.96
N ALA A 69 0.34 12.29 -17.85
CA ALA A 69 -1.02 12.79 -17.79
C ALA A 69 -1.18 14.07 -18.66
N PRO A 70 -2.39 14.40 -19.15
CA PRO A 70 -3.62 13.62 -19.09
C PRO A 70 -3.85 12.70 -20.31
N ASP A 71 -3.00 12.76 -21.34
CA ASP A 71 -3.12 11.99 -22.58
C ASP A 71 -2.39 10.64 -22.57
N TRP A 72 -1.69 10.34 -21.49
CA TRP A 72 -1.02 9.08 -21.17
C TRP A 72 0.04 8.70 -22.19
N GLN A 73 0.79 9.70 -22.66
CA GLN A 73 1.89 9.48 -23.60
C GLN A 73 2.98 8.66 -22.90
N PRO A 74 3.35 7.47 -23.43
CA PRO A 74 4.39 6.66 -22.81
C PRO A 74 5.79 7.24 -23.07
N HIS A 75 6.62 7.19 -22.04
CA HIS A 75 8.03 7.57 -22.03
C HIS A 75 8.88 6.47 -21.41
N GLU A 76 10.08 6.24 -21.94
CA GLU A 76 10.94 5.13 -21.49
C GLU A 76 11.74 5.52 -20.23
N ILE A 77 11.51 4.83 -19.12
CA ILE A 77 12.38 4.88 -17.92
C ILE A 77 13.67 4.11 -18.21
N ARG A 78 13.55 2.94 -18.83
CA ARG A 78 14.66 2.05 -19.20
C ARG A 78 14.33 1.32 -20.49
N THR A 79 15.32 0.65 -21.07
CA THR A 79 15.13 -0.12 -22.32
C THR A 79 13.94 -1.08 -22.19
N PRO A 80 12.89 -0.94 -23.02
CA PRO A 80 11.70 -1.75 -22.87
C PRO A 80 11.93 -3.24 -23.16
N GLU A 81 11.29 -4.08 -22.34
CA GLU A 81 11.19 -5.52 -22.55
C GLU A 81 9.74 -5.94 -22.78
N LYS A 82 9.53 -7.03 -23.53
CA LYS A 82 8.22 -7.64 -23.74
C LYS A 82 8.14 -8.96 -22.99
N PHE A 83 7.05 -9.13 -22.24
CA PHE A 83 6.79 -10.35 -21.48
C PHE A 83 5.64 -11.15 -22.07
N ASP A 84 5.76 -12.47 -22.02
CA ASP A 84 4.68 -13.39 -22.33
C ASP A 84 4.13 -13.94 -21.01
N TYR A 85 2.98 -13.41 -20.59
CA TYR A 85 2.35 -13.79 -19.33
C TYR A 85 1.99 -15.28 -19.25
N THR A 86 1.94 -15.98 -20.40
CA THR A 86 1.71 -17.43 -20.44
C THR A 86 2.96 -18.25 -20.15
N LYS A 87 4.14 -17.61 -20.19
CA LYS A 87 5.45 -18.25 -20.00
C LYS A 87 6.19 -17.76 -18.75
N GLY A 88 5.92 -16.56 -18.28
CA GLY A 88 6.66 -15.98 -17.15
C GLY A 88 6.03 -14.71 -16.58
N TYR A 89 6.86 -13.93 -15.91
CA TYR A 89 6.53 -12.70 -15.20
C TYR A 89 7.35 -11.52 -15.77
N SER A 90 6.94 -10.30 -15.43
CA SER A 90 7.69 -9.07 -15.68
C SER A 90 8.84 -8.90 -14.68
N HIS A 91 9.79 -8.03 -15.02
CA HIS A 91 10.85 -7.54 -14.12
C HIS A 91 10.42 -6.32 -13.28
N SER A 92 9.14 -6.31 -12.90
CA SER A 92 8.48 -5.25 -12.15
C SER A 92 7.24 -5.90 -11.53
N PHE A 93 7.42 -6.28 -10.27
CA PHE A 93 6.47 -7.05 -9.47
C PHE A 93 5.68 -6.09 -8.58
N LEU A 94 6.37 -5.23 -7.81
CA LEU A 94 5.75 -4.13 -7.06
C LEU A 94 6.50 -2.82 -7.31
N ASP A 95 5.75 -1.73 -7.30
CA ASP A 95 6.17 -0.42 -7.78
C ASP A 95 5.83 0.65 -6.75
N PHE A 96 6.80 1.49 -6.40
CA PHE A 96 6.64 2.63 -5.51
C PHE A 96 7.27 3.88 -6.12
N THR A 97 6.88 5.04 -5.61
CA THR A 97 7.37 6.35 -6.05
C THR A 97 7.67 7.22 -4.84
N MET A 98 8.73 8.02 -4.93
CA MET A 98 9.07 9.08 -3.98
C MET A 98 10.29 9.86 -4.48
N ASP A 99 10.49 11.08 -4.00
CA ASP A 99 11.78 11.77 -4.04
C ASP A 99 12.82 11.04 -3.14
N VAL A 100 13.59 10.12 -3.73
CA VAL A 100 14.55 9.25 -3.02
C VAL A 100 15.75 10.05 -2.56
N ASN A 101 16.32 10.83 -3.48
CA ASN A 101 17.56 11.57 -3.27
C ASN A 101 17.33 13.00 -2.73
N GLN A 102 16.08 13.39 -2.46
CA GLN A 102 15.67 14.71 -1.98
C GLN A 102 16.05 15.86 -2.92
N ASP A 103 15.99 15.63 -4.23
CA ASP A 103 16.29 16.65 -5.25
C ASP A 103 15.05 17.43 -5.74
N GLY A 104 13.88 17.08 -5.23
CA GLY A 104 12.59 17.66 -5.55
C GLY A 104 11.83 16.96 -6.67
N TRP A 105 12.37 15.91 -7.28
CA TRP A 105 11.73 15.14 -8.34
C TRP A 105 11.36 13.75 -7.85
N ASP A 106 10.14 13.30 -8.12
CA ASP A 106 9.76 11.95 -7.75
C ASP A 106 10.49 10.92 -8.63
N ASP A 107 11.09 9.94 -7.95
CA ASP A 107 11.80 8.82 -8.53
C ASP A 107 10.93 7.55 -8.54
N TYR A 108 11.38 6.53 -9.27
CA TYR A 108 10.68 5.26 -9.40
C TYR A 108 11.42 4.13 -8.67
N ILE A 109 10.73 3.41 -7.79
CA ILE A 109 11.23 2.23 -7.08
C ILE A 109 10.54 0.99 -7.64
N CYS A 110 11.32 0.00 -8.01
CA CYS A 110 10.84 -1.24 -8.63
C CYS A 110 11.41 -2.46 -7.88
N PHE A 111 10.51 -3.28 -7.36
CA PHE A 111 10.82 -4.64 -6.93
C PHE A 111 10.76 -5.55 -8.15
N ASP A 112 11.86 -6.23 -8.47
CA ASP A 112 11.85 -7.32 -9.45
C ASP A 112 11.14 -8.56 -8.86
N PHE A 113 11.12 -9.66 -9.60
CA PHE A 113 10.51 -10.92 -9.18
C PHE A 113 11.01 -11.38 -7.79
N PRO A 114 10.17 -11.95 -6.91
CA PRO A 114 10.58 -12.35 -5.57
C PRO A 114 11.78 -13.30 -5.60
N GLY A 115 12.86 -12.91 -4.93
CA GLY A 115 14.19 -13.51 -5.02
C GLY A 115 15.19 -12.77 -5.91
N ALA A 116 14.78 -11.65 -6.51
CA ALA A 116 15.63 -10.74 -7.27
C ALA A 116 15.75 -9.38 -6.57
N GLY A 117 16.43 -8.44 -7.24
CA GLY A 117 16.82 -7.15 -6.67
C GLY A 117 15.68 -6.15 -6.53
N VAL A 118 15.95 -5.14 -5.70
CA VAL A 118 15.13 -3.94 -5.55
C VAL A 118 15.96 -2.76 -6.03
N TYR A 119 15.39 -1.97 -6.91
CA TYR A 119 16.08 -0.88 -7.60
C TYR A 119 15.28 0.41 -7.45
N TRP A 120 15.98 1.53 -7.53
CA TRP A 120 15.34 2.81 -7.85
C TRP A 120 15.98 3.44 -9.07
N TYR A 121 15.20 4.22 -9.80
CA TYR A 121 15.56 4.89 -11.04
C TYR A 121 15.41 6.38 -10.82
N GLU A 122 16.51 7.11 -11.01
CA GLU A 122 16.58 8.55 -10.80
C GLU A 122 15.94 9.30 -11.96
N ASN A 123 14.95 10.15 -11.63
CA ASN A 123 14.25 10.98 -12.58
C ASN A 123 15.24 11.95 -13.28
N PRO A 124 15.31 11.96 -14.62
CA PRO A 124 16.27 12.75 -15.37
C PRO A 124 15.85 14.23 -15.51
N ARG A 125 14.78 14.65 -14.82
CA ARG A 125 14.29 16.04 -14.74
C ARG A 125 13.91 16.59 -16.12
N GLY A 126 13.10 15.81 -16.83
CA GLY A 126 12.63 16.10 -18.18
C GLY A 126 13.67 15.89 -19.29
N ALA A 127 14.85 15.34 -19.00
CA ALA A 127 15.79 14.96 -20.06
C ALA A 127 15.39 13.63 -20.71
N GLU A 128 15.38 13.62 -22.05
CA GLU A 128 15.05 12.47 -22.91
C GLU A 128 16.16 11.40 -22.90
N ILE A 129 16.37 10.76 -21.75
CA ILE A 129 17.35 9.69 -21.52
C ILE A 129 16.72 8.61 -20.63
N HIS A 130 17.25 7.39 -20.72
CA HIS A 130 16.92 6.37 -19.73
C HIS A 130 17.42 6.80 -18.35
N TRP A 131 16.57 6.57 -17.35
CA TRP A 131 16.77 6.93 -15.97
C TRP A 131 17.94 6.14 -15.40
N LYS A 132 18.66 6.76 -14.46
CA LYS A 132 19.83 6.13 -13.88
C LYS A 132 19.40 5.13 -12.80
N GLU A 133 19.75 3.87 -12.99
CA GLU A 133 19.45 2.79 -12.03
C GLU A 133 20.42 2.77 -10.84
N TYR A 134 19.88 2.54 -9.65
CA TYR A 134 20.60 2.30 -8.42
C TYR A 134 20.03 1.07 -7.70
N LEU A 135 20.92 0.23 -7.19
CA LEU A 135 20.54 -0.94 -6.39
C LEU A 135 20.26 -0.53 -4.93
N ILE A 136 19.09 -0.92 -4.40
CA ILE A 136 18.75 -0.81 -2.97
C ILE A 136 19.25 -2.05 -2.23
N ASP A 137 18.78 -3.23 -2.66
CA ASP A 137 19.30 -4.53 -2.21
C ASP A 137 19.24 -5.53 -3.37
N SER A 138 20.15 -6.50 -3.37
CA SER A 138 20.20 -7.57 -4.36
C SER A 138 19.07 -8.59 -4.24
N ILE A 139 18.33 -8.62 -3.13
CA ILE A 139 17.34 -9.68 -2.89
C ILE A 139 16.18 -9.26 -1.96
N ALA A 140 14.95 -9.33 -2.48
CA ALA A 140 13.72 -9.23 -1.69
C ALA A 140 12.91 -10.52 -1.79
N ALA A 141 12.34 -10.99 -0.67
CA ALA A 141 11.73 -12.31 -0.58
C ALA A 141 10.20 -12.31 -0.72
N ASN A 142 9.52 -11.26 -0.27
CA ASN A 142 8.05 -11.20 -0.19
C ASN A 142 7.40 -10.96 -1.56
N GLU A 143 6.14 -11.39 -1.69
CA GLU A 143 5.27 -11.00 -2.82
C GLU A 143 4.40 -9.78 -2.50
N SER A 144 4.52 -9.24 -1.29
CA SER A 144 3.83 -8.04 -0.80
C SER A 144 4.78 -7.15 0.03
N PRO A 145 5.97 -6.76 -0.47
CA PRO A 145 6.78 -5.74 0.19
C PRO A 145 5.97 -4.44 0.35
N MET A 146 6.32 -3.63 1.34
CA MET A 146 5.56 -2.42 1.63
C MET A 146 6.45 -1.20 1.90
N THR A 147 5.84 -0.04 1.74
CA THR A 147 6.35 1.26 2.20
C THR A 147 5.60 1.69 3.45
N VAL A 148 6.32 2.16 4.48
CA VAL A 148 5.73 2.67 5.74
C VAL A 148 6.56 3.82 6.28
N ASP A 149 5.93 4.82 6.92
CA ASP A 149 6.64 5.82 7.71
C ASP A 149 6.97 5.21 9.08
N LEU A 150 8.10 4.52 9.16
CA LEU A 150 8.47 3.71 10.32
C LEU A 150 9.02 4.58 11.45
N ASP A 151 9.67 5.68 11.12
CA ASP A 151 10.34 6.55 12.09
C ASP A 151 9.67 7.90 12.33
N GLY A 152 8.56 8.16 11.64
CA GLY A 152 7.72 9.33 11.82
C GLY A 152 8.32 10.60 11.20
N ASP A 153 9.29 10.47 10.29
CA ASP A 153 9.88 11.61 9.58
C ASP A 153 9.07 12.06 8.35
N GLY A 154 8.01 11.33 8.01
CA GLY A 154 7.13 11.60 6.88
C GLY A 154 7.66 11.08 5.54
N ARG A 155 8.81 10.41 5.52
CA ARG A 155 9.32 9.66 4.36
C ARG A 155 9.15 8.18 4.60
N LEU A 156 8.85 7.44 3.54
CA LEU A 156 8.55 6.02 3.68
C LEU A 156 9.82 5.18 3.63
N GLU A 157 9.99 4.32 4.63
CA GLU A 157 10.90 3.18 4.61
C GLU A 157 10.33 2.03 3.78
N LEU A 158 11.22 1.21 3.21
CA LEU A 158 10.84 -0.08 2.63
C LEU A 158 10.96 -1.18 3.68
N VAL A 159 9.98 -2.08 3.74
CA VAL A 159 10.02 -3.27 4.61
C VAL A 159 9.84 -4.53 3.77
N PHE A 160 10.78 -5.46 3.90
CA PHE A 160 10.73 -6.77 3.26
C PHE A 160 11.74 -7.75 3.88
N GLY A 161 11.45 -9.04 3.74
CA GLY A 161 12.33 -10.15 4.05
C GLY A 161 13.49 -10.26 3.07
N ASN A 162 14.69 -10.45 3.59
CA ASN A 162 15.90 -10.64 2.81
C ASN A 162 16.36 -12.09 2.93
N MET A 163 16.12 -12.93 1.91
CA MET A 163 16.41 -14.37 2.00
C MET A 163 17.91 -14.71 2.05
N LYS A 164 18.80 -13.79 1.67
CA LYS A 164 20.25 -14.01 1.77
C LYS A 164 20.74 -13.84 3.21
N ARG A 165 20.09 -12.93 3.94
CA ARG A 165 20.33 -12.71 5.38
C ARG A 165 19.46 -13.62 6.24
N ASP A 166 18.34 -14.09 5.68
CA ASP A 166 17.26 -14.80 6.36
C ASP A 166 16.62 -13.97 7.48
N GLU A 167 16.51 -12.66 7.25
CA GLU A 167 16.04 -11.66 8.22
C GLU A 167 14.93 -10.80 7.61
N MET A 168 13.97 -10.37 8.43
CA MET A 168 13.10 -9.25 8.08
C MET A 168 13.92 -7.96 8.18
N MET A 169 13.81 -7.10 7.18
CA MET A 169 14.63 -5.91 7.06
C MET A 169 13.74 -4.70 6.80
N TRP A 170 14.18 -3.55 7.30
CA TRP A 170 13.70 -2.25 6.85
C TRP A 170 14.85 -1.45 6.24
N TYR A 171 14.55 -0.62 5.25
CA TYR A 171 15.52 0.17 4.52
C TYR A 171 15.11 1.63 4.55
N ARG A 172 15.99 2.45 5.11
CA ARG A 172 15.82 3.91 5.14
C ARG A 172 16.27 4.55 3.84
N PRO A 173 15.47 5.44 3.22
CA PRO A 173 15.93 6.24 2.10
C PRO A 173 17.06 7.21 2.51
N PRO A 174 17.86 7.71 1.56
CA PRO A 174 18.91 8.69 1.82
C PRO A 174 18.38 9.96 2.51
N VAL A 175 19.04 10.41 3.58
CA VAL A 175 18.56 11.55 4.40
C VAL A 175 19.18 12.90 4.01
N LYS A 176 20.11 12.93 3.06
CA LYS A 176 20.72 14.17 2.57
C LYS A 176 20.46 14.32 1.08
N VAL A 177 20.20 15.56 0.67
CA VAL A 177 20.04 15.95 -0.73
C VAL A 177 21.21 15.44 -1.58
N GLY A 178 20.88 14.69 -2.64
CA GLY A 178 21.81 14.09 -3.59
C GLY A 178 22.47 12.78 -3.15
N ASP A 179 22.23 12.29 -1.93
CA ASP A 179 22.68 10.95 -1.53
C ASP A 179 21.79 9.89 -2.22
N THR A 180 22.39 8.75 -2.58
CA THR A 180 21.73 7.70 -3.38
C THR A 180 21.61 6.36 -2.68
N GLN A 181 22.25 6.24 -1.50
CA GLN A 181 22.43 4.99 -0.80
C GLN A 181 21.39 4.82 0.31
N TRP A 182 20.60 3.75 0.19
CA TRP A 182 19.68 3.32 1.23
C TRP A 182 20.45 2.65 2.39
N THR A 183 19.91 2.74 3.60
CA THR A 183 20.48 2.09 4.78
C THR A 183 19.54 1.01 5.29
N GLY A 184 19.91 -0.26 5.09
CA GLY A 184 19.17 -1.42 5.60
C GLY A 184 19.51 -1.77 7.05
N LYS A 185 18.51 -2.15 7.84
CA LYS A 185 18.65 -2.70 9.19
C LYS A 185 17.75 -3.91 9.39
N ALA A 186 18.22 -4.86 10.19
CA ALA A 186 17.45 -6.03 10.57
C ALA A 186 16.40 -5.68 11.62
N ILE A 187 15.21 -6.26 11.47
CA ILE A 187 14.10 -6.22 12.43
C ILE A 187 14.31 -7.33 13.48
N GLY A 188 14.50 -8.56 13.00
CA GLY A 188 14.69 -9.76 13.81
C GLY A 188 16.05 -10.44 13.58
N LEU A 189 16.28 -11.53 14.31
CA LEU A 189 17.37 -12.47 14.07
C LEU A 189 17.11 -13.31 12.80
N PRO A 190 18.16 -13.95 12.24
CA PRO A 190 17.99 -14.89 11.15
C PRO A 190 17.06 -16.06 11.49
N GLN A 191 16.37 -16.62 10.48
CA GLN A 191 15.44 -17.76 10.57
C GLN A 191 14.14 -17.48 11.35
N GLU A 192 13.79 -16.21 11.53
CA GLU A 192 12.52 -15.81 12.11
C GLU A 192 11.42 -15.71 11.02
N GLU A 193 10.20 -15.34 11.39
CA GLU A 193 9.05 -15.40 10.48
C GLU A 193 9.04 -14.24 9.46
N GLY A 194 8.41 -14.47 8.29
CA GLY A 194 8.30 -13.48 7.21
C GLY A 194 9.50 -13.38 6.25
N THR A 195 10.58 -14.14 6.45
CA THR A 195 11.86 -13.99 5.73
C THR A 195 12.00 -14.87 4.48
N ARG A 196 11.14 -15.88 4.34
CA ARG A 196 11.24 -16.91 3.29
C ARG A 196 10.86 -16.36 1.91
N GLN A 197 11.39 -16.96 0.85
CA GLN A 197 10.96 -16.63 -0.52
C GLN A 197 9.46 -16.90 -0.66
N PHE A 198 8.75 -15.94 -1.26
CA PHE A 198 7.29 -15.91 -1.36
C PHE A 198 6.61 -15.82 0.01
N SER A 199 7.25 -15.20 1.01
CA SER A 199 6.54 -14.91 2.27
C SER A 199 5.34 -14.01 1.99
N HIS A 200 4.16 -14.54 2.33
CA HIS A 200 2.85 -13.93 2.19
C HIS A 200 2.40 -13.28 3.49
N GLY A 201 1.60 -12.23 3.39
CA GLY A 201 1.16 -11.45 4.54
C GLY A 201 2.28 -10.56 5.02
N LEU A 202 2.25 -9.30 4.59
CA LEU A 202 3.01 -8.22 5.22
C LEU A 202 2.05 -7.05 5.43
N GLY A 203 2.02 -6.53 6.64
CA GLY A 203 1.06 -5.52 7.04
C GLY A 203 1.61 -4.51 8.02
N TRP A 204 0.80 -3.48 8.27
CA TRP A 204 1.14 -2.33 9.10
C TRP A 204 -0.08 -1.84 9.85
N GLY A 205 0.05 -1.68 11.17
CA GLY A 205 -1.00 -1.14 12.01
C GLY A 205 -0.73 -1.32 13.50
N ASP A 206 -1.40 -0.54 14.34
CA ASP A 206 -1.21 -0.49 15.80
C ASP A 206 -1.86 -1.70 16.49
N ILE A 207 -1.41 -2.91 16.14
CA ILE A 207 -2.08 -4.17 16.49
C ILE A 207 -2.18 -4.42 18.01
N ASN A 208 -1.36 -3.72 18.80
CA ASN A 208 -1.31 -3.86 20.25
C ASN A 208 -1.97 -2.66 21.01
N GLY A 209 -2.38 -1.61 20.30
CA GLY A 209 -3.05 -0.42 20.84
C GLY A 209 -2.15 0.50 21.67
N ASP A 210 -0.83 0.45 21.50
CA ASP A 210 0.13 1.30 22.23
C ASP A 210 0.37 2.66 21.55
N GLY A 211 -0.21 2.87 20.37
CA GLY A 211 -0.08 4.08 19.56
C GLY A 211 1.08 4.06 18.57
N ILE A 212 1.84 2.96 18.51
CA ILE A 212 2.91 2.70 17.55
C ILE A 212 2.43 1.59 16.63
N LYS A 213 2.45 1.84 15.32
CA LYS A 213 2.11 0.81 14.34
C LYS A 213 3.21 -0.25 14.29
N ASP A 214 2.80 -1.50 14.12
CA ASP A 214 3.64 -2.69 14.14
C ASP A 214 3.68 -3.36 12.77
N ILE A 215 4.75 -4.14 12.51
CA ILE A 215 4.90 -4.91 11.27
C ILE A 215 4.23 -6.27 11.44
N ILE A 216 3.20 -6.54 10.65
CA ILE A 216 2.37 -7.74 10.75
C ILE A 216 2.81 -8.75 9.68
N VAL A 217 2.87 -10.02 10.05
CA VAL A 217 3.02 -11.17 9.15
C VAL A 217 1.99 -12.23 9.52
N ARG A 218 1.76 -13.22 8.67
CA ARG A 218 0.77 -14.28 8.96
C ARG A 218 1.00 -15.00 10.29
N GLU A 219 2.27 -15.20 10.67
CA GLU A 219 2.66 -15.90 11.89
C GLU A 219 2.67 -15.03 13.16
N GLY A 220 2.35 -13.74 13.07
CA GLY A 220 2.45 -12.81 14.20
C GLY A 220 2.76 -11.38 13.81
N TRP A 221 3.38 -10.64 14.72
CA TRP A 221 3.79 -9.26 14.45
C TRP A 221 5.08 -8.92 15.19
N TRP A 222 5.85 -8.03 14.59
CA TRP A 222 7.05 -7.45 15.16
C TRP A 222 6.70 -6.14 15.83
N GLU A 223 6.89 -6.07 17.14
CA GLU A 223 6.71 -4.87 17.94
C GLU A 223 7.75 -3.83 17.55
N VAL A 224 7.30 -2.70 17.01
CA VAL A 224 8.17 -1.58 16.66
C VAL A 224 8.60 -0.89 17.96
N PRO A 225 9.90 -0.92 18.31
CA PRO A 225 10.36 -0.31 19.54
C PRO A 225 10.37 1.21 19.41
N ALA A 226 10.03 1.92 20.49
CA ALA A 226 10.16 3.38 20.58
C ALA A 226 11.56 3.91 20.22
N ASN A 227 12.60 3.08 20.30
CA ASN A 227 13.91 3.33 19.72
C ASN A 227 14.21 2.29 18.65
N LEU A 228 14.13 2.68 17.38
CA LEU A 228 14.38 1.80 16.21
C LEU A 228 15.79 1.19 16.13
N ASN A 229 16.72 1.59 17.01
CA ASN A 229 18.03 0.93 17.13
C ASN A 229 18.02 -0.24 18.12
N ALA A 230 16.92 -0.47 18.85
CA ALA A 230 16.76 -1.68 19.64
C ALA A 230 16.76 -2.90 18.72
N PHE A 231 17.42 -3.97 19.15
CA PHE A 231 17.56 -5.19 18.37
C PHE A 231 17.81 -6.41 19.28
N PRO A 232 17.20 -7.57 18.99
CA PRO A 232 16.11 -7.76 18.01
C PRO A 232 14.81 -7.09 18.48
N TRP A 233 13.91 -6.81 17.54
CA TRP A 233 12.53 -6.44 17.88
C TRP A 233 11.79 -7.64 18.49
N ILE A 234 10.75 -7.37 19.28
CA ILE A 234 10.01 -8.45 19.95
C ILE A 234 9.00 -9.02 18.95
N PHE A 235 9.02 -10.33 18.76
CA PHE A 235 8.00 -11.03 17.96
C PHE A 235 6.88 -11.58 18.83
N HIS A 236 5.65 -11.23 18.49
CA HIS A 236 4.45 -11.75 19.11
C HIS A 236 3.77 -12.72 18.16
N LYS A 237 3.83 -14.00 18.53
CA LYS A 237 3.26 -15.07 17.70
C LYS A 237 1.73 -15.00 17.69
N ALA A 238 1.16 -15.04 16.49
CA ALA A 238 -0.27 -15.15 16.24
C ALA A 238 -0.55 -16.15 15.11
N ASP A 239 -1.83 -16.48 14.90
CA ASP A 239 -2.28 -17.22 13.74
C ASP A 239 -3.26 -16.34 12.96
N LEU A 240 -2.74 -15.68 11.92
CA LEU A 240 -3.52 -14.80 11.05
C LEU A 240 -3.88 -15.52 9.74
N GLY A 241 -3.98 -16.85 9.78
CA GLY A 241 -4.59 -17.65 8.74
C GLY A 241 -3.67 -18.08 7.61
N GLU A 242 -4.24 -18.17 6.41
CA GLU A 242 -3.64 -18.74 5.21
C GLU A 242 -2.75 -17.72 4.45
N PRO A 243 -1.93 -18.15 3.47
CA PRO A 243 -1.20 -17.23 2.60
C PRO A 243 -2.09 -16.12 2.02
N CYS A 244 -1.69 -14.87 2.28
CA CYS A 244 -2.43 -13.66 1.94
C CYS A 244 -1.55 -12.56 1.31
N SER A 245 -2.20 -11.52 0.79
CA SER A 245 -1.55 -10.34 0.19
C SER A 245 -1.02 -9.36 1.26
N GLN A 246 -1.29 -8.06 1.12
CA GLN A 246 -1.14 -7.07 2.18
C GLN A 246 -2.13 -7.36 3.32
N MET A 247 -1.74 -7.01 4.55
CA MET A 247 -2.58 -7.10 5.76
C MET A 247 -2.72 -5.71 6.39
N TYR A 248 -3.88 -5.43 7.00
CA TYR A 248 -4.16 -4.13 7.62
C TYR A 248 -4.81 -4.32 8.98
N ALA A 249 -4.37 -3.57 9.98
CA ALA A 249 -5.02 -3.57 11.29
C ALA A 249 -6.02 -2.43 11.43
N TYR A 250 -7.19 -2.75 11.97
CA TYR A 250 -8.28 -1.80 12.23
C TYR A 250 -9.27 -2.42 13.22
N ASP A 251 -9.93 -1.63 14.04
CA ASP A 251 -11.01 -2.07 14.94
C ASP A 251 -12.32 -2.25 14.14
N PHE A 252 -12.54 -3.44 13.55
CA PHE A 252 -13.65 -3.66 12.64
C PHE A 252 -14.98 -3.79 13.38
N ASP A 253 -15.00 -4.28 14.61
CA ASP A 253 -16.24 -4.46 15.39
C ASP A 253 -16.48 -3.41 16.50
N LYS A 254 -15.60 -2.42 16.57
CA LYS A 254 -15.69 -1.25 17.46
C LYS A 254 -15.66 -1.64 18.94
N ASP A 255 -14.93 -2.70 19.27
CA ASP A 255 -14.78 -3.18 20.65
C ASP A 255 -13.55 -2.60 21.37
N GLY A 256 -12.66 -1.94 20.61
CA GLY A 256 -11.50 -1.21 21.09
C GLY A 256 -10.18 -1.94 20.98
N ASP A 257 -10.14 -3.19 20.52
CA ASP A 257 -8.89 -3.83 20.07
C ASP A 257 -8.71 -3.75 18.55
N GLN A 258 -7.53 -4.13 18.06
CA GLN A 258 -7.22 -4.05 16.62
C GLN A 258 -7.31 -5.43 15.99
N ASP A 259 -8.26 -5.56 15.08
CA ASP A 259 -8.42 -6.73 14.22
C ASP A 259 -7.46 -6.66 13.03
N VAL A 260 -7.47 -7.71 12.20
CA VAL A 260 -6.62 -7.76 10.99
C VAL A 260 -7.41 -8.20 9.76
N LEU A 261 -7.32 -7.43 8.66
CA LEU A 261 -7.80 -7.81 7.33
C LEU A 261 -6.75 -8.68 6.64
N SER A 262 -7.20 -9.77 5.99
CA SER A 262 -6.37 -10.56 5.09
C SER A 262 -7.16 -11.03 3.86
N ALA A 263 -6.48 -11.14 2.72
CA ALA A 263 -7.07 -11.60 1.48
C ALA A 263 -6.19 -12.68 0.85
N SER A 264 -6.78 -13.81 0.43
CA SER A 264 -6.02 -14.98 -0.01
C SER A 264 -5.13 -14.69 -1.22
N ALA A 265 -3.84 -15.01 -1.09
CA ALA A 265 -2.90 -14.96 -2.20
C ALA A 265 -3.25 -16.03 -3.25
N HIS A 266 -3.55 -17.27 -2.82
CA HIS A 266 -3.60 -18.40 -3.77
C HIS A 266 -4.93 -19.17 -3.82
N ALA A 267 -5.83 -18.95 -2.86
CA ALA A 267 -7.07 -19.70 -2.74
C ALA A 267 -8.28 -18.77 -2.86
N TYR A 268 -9.46 -19.29 -2.50
CA TYR A 268 -10.67 -18.51 -2.31
C TYR A 268 -10.74 -18.07 -0.86
N GLY A 269 -11.09 -16.80 -0.63
CA GLY A 269 -11.32 -16.30 0.71
C GLY A 269 -10.73 -14.92 0.96
N ILE A 270 -11.53 -14.11 1.65
CA ILE A 270 -11.16 -12.83 2.26
C ILE A 270 -11.68 -12.91 3.68
N TRP A 271 -10.88 -12.47 4.66
CA TRP A 271 -11.19 -12.61 6.07
C TRP A 271 -10.86 -11.33 6.82
N TRP A 272 -11.56 -11.11 7.93
CA TRP A 272 -11.03 -10.32 9.02
C TRP A 272 -10.82 -11.22 10.24
N HIS A 273 -9.84 -10.88 11.06
CA HIS A 273 -9.42 -11.65 12.22
C HIS A 273 -9.70 -10.83 13.48
N GLU A 274 -10.80 -11.18 14.16
CA GLU A 274 -11.24 -10.58 15.43
C GLU A 274 -10.16 -10.82 16.47
N GLN A 275 -9.53 -9.75 16.96
CA GLN A 275 -8.62 -9.87 18.09
C GLN A 275 -9.44 -10.08 19.37
N TYR A 276 -8.86 -10.83 20.31
CA TYR A 276 -9.38 -10.91 21.66
C TYR A 276 -8.28 -11.27 22.65
N GLN A 277 -8.45 -10.87 23.90
CA GLN A 277 -7.47 -11.14 24.95
C GLN A 277 -7.81 -12.42 25.74
N GLU A 278 -6.84 -13.34 25.83
CA GLU A 278 -6.94 -14.51 26.71
C GLU A 278 -5.62 -14.72 27.48
N ASN A 279 -5.70 -14.74 28.82
CA ASN A 279 -4.53 -14.91 29.71
C ASN A 279 -3.38 -13.92 29.44
N GLY A 280 -3.72 -12.68 29.03
CA GLY A 280 -2.74 -11.63 28.72
C GLY A 280 -2.00 -11.81 27.39
N ARG A 281 -2.62 -12.51 26.44
CA ARG A 281 -2.13 -12.67 25.06
C ARG A 281 -3.22 -12.30 24.08
N SER A 282 -2.85 -11.60 23.01
CA SER A 282 -3.70 -11.40 21.84
C SER A 282 -3.86 -12.72 21.10
N LEU A 283 -5.10 -13.15 20.92
CA LEU A 283 -5.50 -14.27 20.06
C LEU A 283 -6.45 -13.73 18.98
N PHE A 284 -6.67 -14.53 17.94
CA PHE A 284 -7.41 -14.10 16.77
C PHE A 284 -8.46 -15.14 16.36
N ARG A 285 -9.67 -14.68 16.03
CA ARG A 285 -10.72 -15.50 15.45
C ARG A 285 -11.06 -14.99 14.05
N SER A 286 -10.89 -15.84 13.05
CA SER A 286 -11.18 -15.49 11.66
C SER A 286 -12.68 -15.51 11.35
N HIS A 287 -13.15 -14.48 10.65
CA HIS A 287 -14.48 -14.34 10.09
C HIS A 287 -14.39 -14.21 8.57
N LEU A 288 -15.22 -14.94 7.85
CA LEU A 288 -15.23 -14.91 6.39
C LEU A 288 -15.99 -13.68 5.87
N ILE A 289 -15.36 -12.92 4.98
CA ILE A 289 -15.96 -11.80 4.25
C ILE A 289 -16.55 -12.29 2.93
N ASP A 290 -15.74 -12.91 2.06
CA ASP A 290 -16.16 -13.39 0.74
C ASP A 290 -15.34 -14.62 0.33
N THR A 291 -15.94 -15.54 -0.44
CA THR A 291 -15.29 -16.75 -1.00
C THR A 291 -15.71 -17.01 -2.45
N SER A 292 -16.38 -16.04 -3.07
CA SER A 292 -16.95 -16.16 -4.42
C SER A 292 -15.90 -16.09 -5.53
N PHE A 293 -14.69 -15.63 -5.22
CA PHE A 293 -13.56 -15.59 -6.13
C PHE A 293 -12.24 -15.84 -5.38
N SER A 294 -11.20 -16.16 -6.15
CA SER A 294 -9.87 -16.51 -5.65
C SER A 294 -8.84 -15.45 -6.02
N GLN A 295 -7.61 -15.61 -5.52
CA GLN A 295 -6.43 -14.86 -5.99
C GLN A 295 -6.52 -13.36 -5.72
N THR A 296 -7.01 -13.00 -4.53
CA THR A 296 -7.03 -11.63 -3.99
C THR A 296 -5.63 -11.22 -3.55
N HIS A 297 -4.73 -11.12 -4.53
CA HIS A 297 -3.28 -11.03 -4.33
C HIS A 297 -2.77 -9.59 -4.13
N GLY A 298 -3.68 -8.63 -4.07
CA GLY A 298 -3.41 -7.22 -3.83
C GLY A 298 -4.64 -6.58 -3.18
N VAL A 299 -4.42 -5.73 -2.18
CA VAL A 299 -5.48 -5.02 -1.47
C VAL A 299 -5.06 -3.57 -1.29
N ALA A 300 -5.98 -2.65 -1.58
CA ALA A 300 -5.91 -1.26 -1.12
C ALA A 300 -6.94 -1.06 0.00
N PHE A 301 -6.58 -0.36 1.07
CA PHE A 301 -7.40 -0.19 2.28
C PHE A 301 -7.50 1.30 2.66
N LEU A 302 -8.65 1.91 2.41
CA LEU A 302 -8.93 3.34 2.58
C LEU A 302 -10.43 3.59 2.54
N ASP A 303 -10.87 4.74 3.06
CA ASP A 303 -12.25 5.22 2.96
C ASP A 303 -12.53 5.69 1.52
N ILE A 304 -13.30 4.92 0.76
CA ILE A 304 -13.54 5.17 -0.67
C ILE A 304 -14.71 6.14 -0.85
N ASN A 305 -15.74 6.01 -0.01
CA ASN A 305 -16.99 6.78 -0.07
C ASN A 305 -17.06 7.98 0.88
N HIS A 306 -15.98 8.25 1.60
CA HIS A 306 -15.86 9.32 2.59
C HIS A 306 -16.89 9.21 3.73
N ASP A 307 -17.30 7.99 4.09
CA ASP A 307 -18.26 7.74 5.18
C ASP A 307 -17.61 7.67 6.57
N GLY A 308 -16.28 7.71 6.63
CA GLY A 308 -15.46 7.66 7.83
C GLY A 308 -15.05 6.26 8.28
N ASN A 309 -15.48 5.19 7.60
CA ASN A 309 -14.98 3.84 7.78
C ASN A 309 -14.04 3.48 6.62
N PRO A 310 -12.95 2.74 6.86
CA PRO A 310 -12.12 2.26 5.78
C PRO A 310 -12.81 1.12 5.03
N ASP A 311 -12.73 1.18 3.72
CA ASP A 311 -13.14 0.15 2.79
C ASP A 311 -11.92 -0.60 2.26
N PHE A 312 -12.14 -1.57 1.38
CA PHE A 312 -11.05 -2.11 0.59
C PHE A 312 -11.39 -2.43 -0.85
N VAL A 313 -10.39 -2.29 -1.72
CA VAL A 313 -10.42 -2.74 -3.12
C VAL A 313 -9.56 -3.97 -3.26
N THR A 314 -10.09 -4.99 -3.92
CA THR A 314 -9.32 -6.15 -4.34
C THR A 314 -9.96 -6.80 -5.57
N GLY A 315 -9.38 -7.87 -6.07
CA GLY A 315 -9.88 -8.56 -7.24
C GLY A 315 -9.16 -9.88 -7.45
N LYS A 316 -9.49 -10.56 -8.54
CA LYS A 316 -8.83 -11.78 -8.93
C LYS A 316 -7.60 -11.47 -9.76
N ARG A 317 -6.46 -12.05 -9.42
CA ARG A 317 -5.29 -12.03 -10.30
C ARG A 317 -5.57 -12.80 -11.59
N PHE A 318 -5.55 -12.11 -12.72
CA PHE A 318 -5.77 -12.74 -14.03
C PHE A 318 -4.64 -13.74 -14.33
N TYR A 319 -5.00 -14.97 -14.69
CA TYR A 319 -4.04 -16.00 -15.11
C TYR A 319 -2.91 -16.25 -14.08
N ALA A 320 -3.26 -16.25 -12.79
CA ALA A 320 -2.36 -16.55 -11.68
C ALA A 320 -1.62 -17.88 -11.88
N HIS A 321 -0.30 -17.88 -11.67
CA HIS A 321 0.59 -19.03 -11.93
C HIS A 321 0.32 -19.74 -13.27
N GLN A 322 0.14 -18.93 -14.33
CA GLN A 322 -0.20 -19.38 -15.68
C GLN A 322 -1.51 -20.18 -15.75
N GLY A 323 -2.49 -19.78 -14.91
CA GLY A 323 -3.81 -20.38 -14.81
C GLY A 323 -3.83 -21.73 -14.11
N LYS A 324 -2.81 -22.07 -13.32
CA LYS A 324 -2.73 -23.33 -12.54
C LYS A 324 -3.42 -23.23 -11.20
N ASP A 325 -3.51 -22.03 -10.66
CA ASP A 325 -4.11 -21.80 -9.36
C ASP A 325 -5.63 -22.01 -9.37
N PRO A 326 -6.24 -22.25 -8.19
CA PRO A 326 -7.69 -22.26 -8.02
C PRO A 326 -8.34 -21.06 -8.70
N GLY A 327 -9.27 -21.34 -9.61
CA GLY A 327 -9.97 -20.33 -10.38
C GLY A 327 -9.12 -19.55 -11.37
N GLY A 328 -7.83 -19.82 -11.59
CA GLY A 328 -6.92 -18.96 -12.39
C GLY A 328 -7.31 -18.70 -13.87
N LYS A 329 -8.41 -19.29 -14.35
CA LYS A 329 -8.99 -19.07 -15.69
C LYS A 329 -10.45 -18.57 -15.66
N GLU A 330 -10.99 -18.32 -14.47
CA GLU A 330 -12.31 -17.69 -14.26
C GLU A 330 -12.22 -16.17 -14.53
N PRO A 331 -13.37 -15.47 -14.65
CA PRO A 331 -13.40 -14.03 -14.90
C PRO A 331 -12.51 -13.23 -13.95
N ALA A 332 -11.83 -12.23 -14.50
CA ALA A 332 -10.86 -11.40 -13.79
C ALA A 332 -11.60 -10.23 -13.14
N VAL A 333 -12.22 -10.50 -12.00
CA VAL A 333 -13.08 -9.56 -11.28
C VAL A 333 -12.29 -8.55 -10.44
N ILE A 334 -12.87 -7.38 -10.23
CA ILE A 334 -12.45 -6.36 -9.26
C ILE A 334 -13.71 -5.90 -8.52
N TYR A 335 -13.59 -5.79 -7.20
CA TYR A 335 -14.64 -5.32 -6.31
C TYR A 335 -14.07 -4.29 -5.33
N TRP A 336 -14.92 -3.41 -4.83
CA TRP A 336 -14.67 -2.80 -3.53
C TRP A 336 -15.69 -3.29 -2.50
N PHE A 337 -15.27 -3.33 -1.25
CA PHE A 337 -16.04 -3.82 -0.12
C PHE A 337 -16.17 -2.70 0.89
N GLU A 338 -17.39 -2.18 1.03
CA GLU A 338 -17.76 -1.10 1.93
C GLU A 338 -17.94 -1.64 3.35
N LEU A 339 -17.26 -1.03 4.32
CA LEU A 339 -17.41 -1.38 5.73
C LEU A 339 -18.60 -0.62 6.34
N THR A 340 -19.61 -1.36 6.73
CA THR A 340 -20.73 -0.85 7.54
C THR A 340 -20.85 -1.61 8.86
N HIS A 341 -21.71 -1.12 9.75
CA HIS A 341 -21.99 -1.80 11.01
C HIS A 341 -23.48 -2.03 11.20
N ASP A 342 -23.83 -3.13 11.85
CA ASP A 342 -25.21 -3.35 12.29
C ASP A 342 -25.52 -2.61 13.60
N GLN A 343 -26.77 -2.75 14.07
CA GLN A 343 -27.25 -2.11 15.30
C GLN A 343 -26.50 -2.51 16.59
N ASN A 344 -25.66 -3.54 16.54
CA ASN A 344 -24.82 -4.02 17.63
C ASN A 344 -23.32 -3.76 17.36
N ASN A 345 -23.00 -2.86 16.43
CA ASN A 345 -21.64 -2.56 15.96
C ASN A 345 -20.93 -3.74 15.28
N GLN A 346 -21.63 -4.79 14.86
CA GLN A 346 -20.96 -5.90 14.17
C GLN A 346 -20.66 -5.51 12.72
N PRO A 347 -19.44 -5.79 12.21
CA PRO A 347 -19.03 -5.41 10.87
C PRO A 347 -19.85 -6.12 9.81
N LYS A 348 -20.20 -5.38 8.76
CA LYS A 348 -20.91 -5.85 7.57
C LYS A 348 -20.24 -5.29 6.34
N TRP A 349 -19.89 -6.19 5.43
CA TRP A 349 -19.22 -5.86 4.19
C TRP A 349 -20.21 -5.84 3.04
N ILE A 350 -20.41 -4.68 2.42
CA ILE A 350 -21.23 -4.53 1.22
C ILE A 350 -20.31 -4.57 0.01
N ARG A 351 -20.48 -5.57 -0.85
CA ARG A 351 -19.68 -5.70 -2.06
C ARG A 351 -20.28 -4.88 -3.20
N HIS A 352 -19.42 -4.18 -3.90
CA HIS A 352 -19.73 -3.40 -5.09
C HIS A 352 -18.86 -3.86 -6.28
N ASP A 353 -19.50 -4.05 -7.43
CA ASP A 353 -18.85 -4.55 -8.65
C ASP A 353 -18.17 -3.41 -9.41
N ILE A 354 -16.87 -3.55 -9.70
CA ILE A 354 -16.09 -2.56 -10.47
C ILE A 354 -15.92 -3.01 -11.92
N ASP A 355 -15.39 -4.21 -12.13
CA ASP A 355 -15.17 -4.79 -13.47
C ASP A 355 -15.02 -6.32 -13.37
N ASP A 356 -15.35 -7.05 -14.44
CA ASP A 356 -15.27 -8.52 -14.49
C ASP A 356 -14.24 -9.07 -15.49
N ASP A 357 -13.50 -8.19 -16.16
CA ASP A 357 -12.53 -8.53 -17.20
C ASP A 357 -11.26 -7.67 -17.13
N SER A 358 -10.74 -7.43 -15.93
CA SER A 358 -9.47 -6.73 -15.69
C SER A 358 -8.59 -7.47 -14.70
N GLY A 359 -9.18 -7.87 -13.57
CA GLY A 359 -8.50 -8.44 -12.44
C GLY A 359 -7.52 -7.47 -11.82
N ILE A 360 -6.82 -7.92 -10.77
CA ILE A 360 -5.75 -7.13 -10.16
C ILE A 360 -4.36 -7.74 -10.43
N GLY A 361 -3.33 -6.95 -10.23
CA GLY A 361 -1.95 -7.42 -10.09
C GLY A 361 -1.71 -7.93 -8.68
N ILE A 362 -0.54 -7.60 -8.16
CA ILE A 362 -0.15 -7.85 -6.76
C ILE A 362 0.01 -6.56 -5.95
N HIS A 363 -0.16 -5.43 -6.63
CA HIS A 363 -0.24 -4.08 -6.06
C HIS A 363 -1.46 -3.37 -6.66
N VAL A 364 -2.34 -2.88 -5.79
CA VAL A 364 -3.50 -2.07 -6.16
C VAL A 364 -3.30 -0.72 -5.50
N VAL A 365 -3.32 0.35 -6.30
CA VAL A 365 -3.19 1.71 -5.80
C VAL A 365 -4.57 2.35 -5.86
N ALA A 366 -5.03 2.91 -4.74
CA ALA A 366 -6.27 3.66 -4.67
C ALA A 366 -5.96 5.06 -4.12
N THR A 367 -6.19 6.07 -4.96
CA THR A 367 -5.91 7.49 -4.67
C THR A 367 -6.67 8.34 -5.67
N ASP A 368 -6.92 9.61 -5.35
CA ASP A 368 -7.42 10.57 -6.32
C ASP A 368 -6.30 10.92 -7.31
N ILE A 369 -6.36 10.38 -8.53
CA ILE A 369 -5.31 10.54 -9.56
C ILE A 369 -5.55 11.84 -10.34
N ASN A 370 -6.80 12.25 -10.50
CA ASN A 370 -7.18 13.38 -11.35
C ASN A 370 -7.51 14.68 -10.58
N GLY A 371 -7.48 14.65 -9.25
CA GLY A 371 -7.67 15.80 -8.38
C GLY A 371 -9.13 16.24 -8.20
N ASP A 372 -10.11 15.38 -8.48
CA ASP A 372 -11.54 15.69 -8.34
C ASP A 372 -12.12 15.40 -6.94
N GLY A 373 -11.31 14.85 -6.04
CA GLY A 373 -11.68 14.47 -4.68
C GLY A 373 -12.31 13.08 -4.56
N ILE A 374 -12.42 12.32 -5.66
CA ILE A 374 -12.96 10.97 -5.68
C ILE A 374 -11.82 9.97 -5.84
N THR A 375 -11.86 8.89 -5.08
CA THR A 375 -10.84 7.83 -5.18
C THR A 375 -10.88 7.16 -6.55
N ASP A 376 -9.76 7.18 -7.26
CA ASP A 376 -9.50 6.37 -8.45
C ASP A 376 -8.74 5.09 -8.06
N ILE A 377 -8.78 4.07 -8.93
CA ILE A 377 -8.04 2.83 -8.74
C ILE A 377 -7.10 2.59 -9.92
N LEU A 378 -5.81 2.48 -9.64
CA LEU A 378 -4.78 2.09 -10.59
C LEU A 378 -4.39 0.63 -10.38
N ASN A 379 -4.31 -0.09 -11.49
CA ASN A 379 -3.93 -1.49 -11.52
C ASN A 379 -2.97 -1.79 -12.69
N GLY A 380 -1.84 -2.41 -12.37
CA GLY A 380 -0.94 -3.00 -13.35
C GLY A 380 -0.97 -4.52 -13.26
N ASN A 381 -1.29 -5.22 -14.36
CA ASN A 381 -1.21 -6.68 -14.40
C ASN A 381 -1.02 -7.23 -15.82
N LYS A 382 -1.21 -8.54 -15.97
CA LYS A 382 -1.14 -9.27 -17.25
C LYS A 382 -2.12 -8.80 -18.34
N LYS A 383 -3.13 -8.01 -18.00
CA LYS A 383 -4.07 -7.37 -18.93
C LYS A 383 -3.70 -5.90 -19.24
N GLY A 384 -2.57 -5.42 -18.71
CA GLY A 384 -2.05 -4.09 -18.96
C GLY A 384 -2.10 -3.18 -17.73
N ILE A 385 -1.90 -1.89 -17.98
CA ILE A 385 -2.07 -0.79 -17.03
C ILE A 385 -3.46 -0.20 -17.24
N ILE A 386 -4.28 -0.21 -16.21
CA ILE A 386 -5.70 0.16 -16.26
C ILE A 386 -6.01 1.08 -15.08
N VAL A 387 -6.69 2.18 -15.36
CA VAL A 387 -7.26 3.07 -14.34
C VAL A 387 -8.77 2.92 -14.34
N PHE A 388 -9.34 2.92 -13.15
CA PHE A 388 -10.78 3.00 -12.91
C PHE A 388 -11.07 4.34 -12.26
N TRP A 389 -11.61 5.26 -13.06
CA TRP A 389 -11.90 6.62 -12.62
C TRP A 389 -13.16 6.65 -11.75
N GLY A 390 -13.03 7.08 -10.51
CA GLY A 390 -14.14 7.25 -9.57
C GLY A 390 -15.13 8.32 -10.04
N LYS A 391 -16.41 8.10 -9.76
CA LYS A 391 -17.51 9.00 -10.12
C LYS A 391 -18.66 8.91 -9.14
N GLU A 392 -19.28 10.05 -8.86
CA GLU A 392 -20.55 10.15 -8.13
C GLU A 392 -21.77 10.40 -9.01
#